data_AF-A0A951UEL6-F1
#
_entry.id   AF-A0A951UEL6-F1
#
_cell.length_a   1.000
_cell.length_b   1.000
_cell.length_c   1.000
_cell.angle_alpha   90.00
_cell.angle_beta   90.00
_cell.angle_gamma   90.00
#
_symmetry.space_group_name_H-M   'P 1'
#
loop_
_entity.id
_entity.type
_entity.pdbx_description
1 polymer ?
#
loop_
_entity_poly.entity_id
_entity_poly.type
_entity_poly.pdbx_seq_one_letter_code
_entity_poly.pdbx_strand_id
1 'polypeptide(L)' 'MPISPRQVYSHLRKLDQADIATSALTRELAQDLLANPGISLRRRQVIAERLHRANTYLGMQATADGDSY' A
#
# COMPACT_ATOMS: atom_id res chain seq x y z
N MET A 1 -1.18 13.08 -14.65
CA MET A 1 -2.30 12.23 -15.12
C MET A 1 -2.96 11.60 -13.90
N PRO A 2 -4.28 11.69 -13.70
CA PRO A 2 -4.93 11.03 -12.57
C PRO A 2 -4.86 9.51 -12.77
N ILE A 3 -4.27 8.82 -11.79
CA ILE A 3 -4.10 7.37 -11.82
C ILE A 3 -5.48 6.74 -11.62
N SER A 4 -5.86 5.83 -12.51
CA SER A 4 -7.17 5.18 -12.40
C SER A 4 -7.23 4.25 -11.18
N PRO A 5 -8.39 4.08 -10.53
CA PRO A 5 -8.52 3.13 -9.42
C PRO A 5 -8.04 1.71 -9.77
N ARG A 6 -8.19 1.29 -11.04
CA ARG A 6 -7.68 0.02 -11.55
C ARG A 6 -6.16 -0.07 -11.52
N GLN A 7 -5.46 1.01 -11.86
CA GLN A 7 -4.00 1.07 -11.77
C GLN A 7 -3.54 0.98 -10.31
N VAL A 8 -4.21 1.65 -9.38
CA VAL A 8 -3.86 1.54 -7.95
C VAL A 8 -4.08 0.12 -7.44
N TYR A 9 -5.14 -0.58 -7.87
CA TYR A 9 -5.31 -2.00 -7.54
C TYR A 9 -4.20 -2.90 -8.07
N SER A 10 -3.69 -2.61 -9.28
CA SER A 10 -2.57 -3.34 -9.87
C SER A 10 -1.27 -3.08 -9.12
N HIS A 11 -1.01 -1.83 -8.73
CA HIS A 11 0.16 -1.45 -7.94
C HIS A 11 0.10 -2.05 -6.53
N LEU A 12 -1.06 -2.01 -5.87
CA LEU A 12 -1.31 -2.67 -4.57
C LEU A 12 -1.06 -4.18 -4.60
N ARG A 13 -1.11 -4.81 -5.78
CA ARG A 13 -0.86 -6.25 -5.94
C ARG A 13 0.63 -6.60 -6.02
N LYS A 14 1.48 -5.60 -6.26
CA LYS A 14 2.94 -5.73 -6.41
C LYS A 14 3.71 -5.02 -5.29
N LEU A 15 3.00 -4.55 -4.26
CA LEU A 15 3.57 -3.70 -3.22
C LEU A 15 4.75 -4.37 -2.48
N ASP A 16 4.70 -5.70 -2.34
CA ASP A 16 5.74 -6.50 -1.69
C ASP A 16 6.89 -6.93 -2.63
N GLN A 17 6.77 -6.66 -3.92
CA GLN A 17 7.75 -7.03 -4.97
C GLN A 17 8.37 -5.80 -5.65
N ALA A 18 7.92 -4.60 -5.27
CA ALA A 18 8.37 -3.35 -5.84
C ALA A 18 9.52 -2.75 -5.02
N ASP A 19 10.37 -1.96 -5.66
CA ASP A 19 11.42 -1.22 -4.96
C ASP A 19 10.84 -0.23 -3.94
N ILE A 20 11.69 0.26 -3.04
CA ILE A 20 11.29 1.13 -1.92
C ILE A 20 10.52 2.37 -2.42
N ALA A 21 10.98 3.02 -3.50
CA ALA A 21 10.36 4.24 -4.02
C ALA A 21 8.98 3.94 -4.64
N THR A 22 8.88 2.88 -5.44
CA THR A 22 7.61 2.43 -6.04
C THR A 22 6.61 2.02 -4.96
N SER A 23 7.08 1.36 -3.90
CA SER A 23 6.25 0.97 -2.77
C SER A 23 5.75 2.19 -1.97
N ALA A 24 6.58 3.22 -1.78
CA ALA A 24 6.21 4.47 -1.11
C ALA A 24 5.12 5.23 -1.89
N LEU A 25 5.31 5.40 -3.20
CA LEU A 25 4.33 6.04 -4.08
C LEU A 25 3.00 5.25 -4.12
N THR A 26 3.06 3.93 -4.09
CA THR A 26 1.84 3.09 -4.03
C THR A 26 1.08 3.28 -2.72
N ARG A 27 1.78 3.47 -1.59
CA ARG A 27 1.15 3.76 -0.28
C ARG A 27 0.46 5.12 -0.27
N GLU A 28 1.08 6.14 -0.86
CA GLU A 28 0.49 7.48 -1.03
C GLU A 28 -0.83 7.39 -1.83
N LEU A 29 -0.79 6.75 -3.00
CA LEU A 29 -1.99 6.57 -3.85
C LEU A 29 -3.09 5.75 -3.18
N ALA A 30 -2.72 4.79 -2.34
CA ALA A 30 -3.69 4.02 -1.56
C ALA A 30 -4.40 4.90 -0.53
N GLN A 31 -3.67 5.78 0.16
CA GLN A 31 -4.25 6.73 1.12
C GLN A 31 -5.21 7.71 0.44
N ASP A 32 -4.83 8.25 -0.72
CA ASP A 32 -5.70 9.13 -1.52
C ASP A 32 -7.01 8.44 -1.93
N LEU A 33 -6.95 7.16 -2.30
CA LEU A 33 -8.15 6.39 -2.61
C LEU A 33 -9.02 6.10 -1.38
N LEU A 34 -8.42 5.89 -0.21
CA LEU A 34 -9.17 5.70 1.03
C LEU A 34 -9.91 6.98 1.44
N ALA A 35 -9.30 8.15 1.21
CA ALA A 35 -9.88 9.46 1.46
C ALA A 35 -10.99 9.84 0.46
N ASN A 36 -11.04 9.20 -0.71
CA ASN A 36 -12.07 9.49 -1.72
C ASN A 36 -13.47 9.01 -1.25
N PRO A 37 -14.48 9.89 -1.16
CA PRO A 37 -15.84 9.52 -0.75
C PRO A 37 -16.59 8.69 -1.80
N GLY A 38 -16.17 8.73 -3.07
CA GLY A 38 -16.77 7.98 -4.19
C GLY A 38 -16.36 6.52 -4.28
N ILE A 39 -15.47 6.04 -3.41
CA ILE A 39 -15.09 4.62 -3.38
C ILE A 39 -16.11 3.80 -2.59
N SER A 40 -16.50 2.63 -3.10
CA SER A 40 -17.40 1.75 -2.38
C SER A 40 -16.75 1.19 -1.10
N LEU A 41 -17.56 0.92 -0.07
CA LEU A 41 -17.09 0.39 1.21
C LEU A 41 -16.26 -0.90 1.05
N ARG A 42 -16.73 -1.82 0.19
CA ARG A 42 -16.01 -3.07 -0.13
C ARG A 42 -14.62 -2.79 -0.70
N ARG A 43 -14.51 -1.82 -1.60
CA ARG A 43 -13.24 -1.43 -2.23
C ARG A 43 -12.30 -0.77 -1.22
N ARG A 44 -12.84 0.05 -0.31
CA ARG A 44 -12.10 0.67 0.79
C ARG A 44 -11.50 -0.38 1.74
N GLN A 45 -12.29 -1.38 2.13
CA GLN A 45 -11.84 -2.49 2.98
C GLN A 45 -10.68 -3.27 2.34
N VAL A 46 -10.80 -3.63 1.05
CA VAL A 46 -9.74 -4.36 0.34
C VAL A 46 -8.43 -3.56 0.27
N ILE A 47 -8.50 -2.25 0.05
CA ILE A 47 -7.32 -1.38 0.01
C ILE A 47 -6.69 -1.27 1.40
N ALA A 48 -7.51 -1.04 2.44
CA ALA A 48 -7.06 -0.90 3.81
C ALA A 48 -6.35 -2.17 4.31
N GLU A 49 -6.92 -3.35 4.03
CA GLU A 49 -6.32 -4.62 4.45
C GLU A 49 -4.97 -4.88 3.78
N ARG A 50 -4.86 -4.60 2.48
CA ARG A 50 -3.59 -4.76 1.74
C ARG A 50 -2.53 -3.77 2.23
N LEU A 51 -2.91 -2.52 2.45
CA LEU A 51 -2.02 -1.49 2.96
C LEU A 51 -1.53 -1.84 4.38
N HIS A 52 -2.42 -2.35 5.23
CA HIS A 52 -2.07 -2.81 6.57
C HIS A 52 -1.04 -3.94 6.53
N ARG A 53 -1.27 -5.00 5.74
CA ARG A 53 -0.32 -6.12 5.59
C ARG A 53 1.05 -5.65 5.10
N ALA A 54 1.08 -4.79 4.09
CA ALA A 54 2.35 -4.29 3.54
C ALA A 54 3.12 -3.40 4.52
N ASN A 55 2.41 -2.66 5.40
CA ASN A 55 3.05 -1.88 6.46
C ASN A 55 3.56 -2.76 7.60
N THR A 56 2.81 -3.80 7.98
CA THR A 56 3.26 -4.80 8.96
C THR A 56 4.52 -5.52 8.48
N TYR A 57 4.57 -5.92 7.21
CA TYR A 57 5.74 -6.58 6.62
C TYR A 57 6.98 -5.67 6.63
N LEU A 58 6.83 -4.40 6.25
CA LEU A 58 7.89 -3.40 6.37
C LEU A 58 8.38 -3.24 7.81
N GLY A 59 7.44 -3.15 8.77
CA GLY A 59 7.76 -3.04 10.19
C GLY A 59 8.59 -4.22 10.69
N MET A 60 8.22 -5.44 10.27
CA MET A 60 8.97 -6.66 10.60
C MET A 60 10.37 -6.69 9.97
N GLN A 61 10.52 -6.29 8.70
CA GLN A 61 11.85 -6.17 8.07
C GLN A 61 12.72 -5.14 8.79
N ALA A 62 12.17 -3.96 9.09
CA ALA A 62 12.90 -2.90 9.78
C ALA A 62 13.38 -3.33 11.19
N THR A 63 12.61 -4.16 11.90
CA THR A 63 13.04 -4.74 13.18
C THR A 63 14.07 -5.87 13.01
N ALA A 64 14.00 -6.66 11.95
CA ALA A 64 14.96 -7.75 11.70
C ALA A 64 16.36 -7.24 11.33
N ASP A 65 16.45 -6.12 10.60
CA ASP A 65 17.73 -5.45 10.30
C ASP A 65 18.30 -4.67 11.49
N GLY A 66 17.51 -4.51 12.57
CA GLY A 66 17.88 -3.75 13.77
C GLY A 66 18.39 -4.56 14.96
N ASP A 67 18.23 -5.90 14.95
CA ASP A 67 18.61 -6.79 16.05
C ASP A 67 20.00 -7.42 15.81
N SER A 68 21.01 -6.56 15.73
CA SER A 68 22.41 -6.93 15.99
C SER A 68 22.95 -5.99 17.07
N TYR A 69 22.82 -6.41 18.33
CA TYR A 69 23.45 -5.80 19.50
C TYR A 69 24.35 -6.81 20.20
#